data_AF-A0A4U2Z3K0-F1
#
_entry.id   AF-A0A4U2Z3K0-F1
#
_cell.length_a   1.000
_cell.length_b   1.000
_cell.length_c   1.000
_cell.angle_alpha   90.00
_cell.angle_beta   90.00
_cell.angle_gamma   90.00
#
_symmetry.space_group_name_H-M   'P 1'
#
loop_
_entity.id
_entity.type
_entity.pdbx_description
1 polymer ?
#
loop_
_entity_poly.entity_id
_entity_poly.type
_entity_poly.pdbx_seq_one_letter_code
_entity_poly.pdbx_strand_id
1 'polypeptide(L)'
;MASLENRARGAFRHANRKAEQFGVANDLTYDDVMYLFKLAGGRCAYTGRFSNDLSLEHVIPMSAGGANTIGNIIVVDVSVNRKKNNRSFLEFIETKYNPYDVAPLVKLLAARGNRDYAGLYDELYEFQREECNAWYRRLMDKQKQAAV
;
A
#
# COMPACT_ATOMS: atom_id res chain seq x y z
N MET A 1 -19.77 13.86 -11.92
CA MET A 1 -18.76 13.00 -12.61
C MET A 1 -17.40 13.68 -12.73
N ALA A 2 -17.32 14.97 -13.10
CA ALA A 2 -16.06 15.72 -13.19
C ALA A 2 -15.14 15.66 -11.94
N SER A 3 -15.70 15.52 -10.73
CA SER A 3 -14.91 15.41 -9.49
C SER A 3 -14.15 14.09 -9.35
N LEU A 4 -14.69 12.96 -9.84
CA LEU A 4 -14.03 11.66 -9.74
C LEU A 4 -12.91 11.53 -10.77
N GLU A 5 -13.15 12.00 -11.98
CA GLU A 5 -12.14 12.04 -13.04
C GLU A 5 -10.95 12.92 -12.64
N ASN A 6 -11.19 14.12 -12.12
CA ASN A 6 -10.14 15.01 -11.64
C ASN A 6 -9.31 14.38 -10.51
N ARG A 7 -9.96 13.63 -9.61
CA ARG A 7 -9.28 12.89 -8.54
C ARG A 7 -8.42 11.75 -9.09
N ALA A 8 -8.96 10.93 -9.99
CA ALA A 8 -8.21 9.86 -10.65
C ALA A 8 -6.99 10.41 -11.38
N ARG A 9 -7.15 11.51 -12.13
CA ARG A 9 -6.08 12.16 -12.87
C ARG A 9 -4.99 12.72 -11.95
N GLY A 10 -5.38 13.35 -10.84
CA GLY A 10 -4.45 13.83 -9.82
C GLY A 10 -3.68 12.68 -9.16
N ALA A 11 -4.36 11.60 -8.80
CA ALA A 11 -3.76 10.42 -8.19
C ALA A 11 -2.77 9.73 -9.15
N PHE A 12 -3.13 9.55 -10.41
CA PHE A 12 -2.28 8.99 -11.45
C PHE A 12 -0.97 9.78 -11.63
N ARG A 13 -1.07 11.11 -11.77
CA ARG A 13 0.10 12.00 -11.90
C ARG A 13 0.99 11.94 -10.66
N HIS A 14 0.37 11.94 -9.48
CA HIS A 14 1.11 11.85 -8.23
C HIS A 14 1.89 10.54 -8.12
N ALA A 15 1.24 9.40 -8.40
CA ALA A 15 1.83 8.08 -8.33
C ALA A 15 3.01 7.93 -9.31
N ASN A 16 2.84 8.36 -10.57
CA ASN A 16 3.90 8.33 -11.58
C ASN A 16 5.12 9.17 -11.20
N ARG A 17 4.89 10.41 -10.74
CA ARG A 17 5.99 11.29 -10.27
C ARG A 17 6.73 10.66 -9.09
N LYS A 18 6.01 10.00 -8.17
CA LYS A 18 6.64 9.31 -7.04
C LYS A 18 7.41 8.08 -7.49
N ALA A 19 6.89 7.31 -8.44
CA ALA A 19 7.58 6.16 -9.00
C ALA A 19 8.94 6.57 -9.60
N GLU A 20 8.95 7.65 -10.38
CA GLU A 20 10.17 8.26 -10.93
C GLU A 20 11.13 8.71 -9.83
N GLN A 21 10.64 9.43 -8.81
CA GLN A 21 11.45 9.90 -7.69
C GLN A 21 12.14 8.75 -6.93
N PHE A 22 11.45 7.61 -6.75
CA PHE A 22 12.00 6.44 -6.06
C PHE A 22 12.77 5.49 -6.98
N GLY A 23 12.73 5.71 -8.31
CA GLY A 23 13.39 4.83 -9.28
C GLY A 23 12.82 3.41 -9.32
N VAL A 24 11.52 3.24 -9.02
CA VAL A 24 10.86 1.93 -9.02
C VAL A 24 10.22 1.61 -10.37
N ALA A 25 10.04 0.32 -10.65
CA ALA A 25 9.30 -0.12 -11.84
C ALA A 25 7.91 0.51 -11.89
N ASN A 26 7.46 0.88 -13.09
CA ASN A 26 6.22 1.61 -13.31
C ASN A 26 5.56 1.21 -14.62
N ASP A 27 4.42 0.53 -14.53
CA ASP A 27 3.53 0.22 -15.65
C ASP A 27 2.09 0.70 -15.42
N LEU A 28 1.82 1.38 -14.29
CA LEU A 28 0.49 1.84 -13.93
C LEU A 28 -0.05 2.82 -14.98
N THR A 29 -1.19 2.49 -15.56
CA THR A 29 -1.88 3.33 -16.54
C THR A 29 -2.95 4.22 -15.90
N TYR A 30 -3.45 5.19 -16.65
CA TYR A 30 -4.58 6.00 -16.20
C TYR A 30 -5.87 5.18 -16.10
N ASP A 31 -6.05 4.22 -17.01
CA ASP A 31 -7.21 3.32 -17.02
C ASP A 31 -7.22 2.40 -15.79
N ASP A 32 -6.05 1.92 -15.35
CA ASP A 32 -5.92 1.17 -14.10
C ASP A 32 -6.41 2.00 -12.90
N VAL A 33 -6.02 3.28 -12.84
CA VAL A 33 -6.46 4.17 -11.76
C VAL A 33 -7.98 4.35 -11.79
N MET A 34 -8.58 4.58 -12.96
CA MET A 34 -10.04 4.68 -13.09
C MET A 34 -10.75 3.38 -12.67
N TYR A 35 -10.22 2.23 -13.09
CA TYR A 35 -10.69 0.91 -12.71
C TYR A 35 -10.65 0.72 -11.18
N LEU A 36 -9.53 1.06 -10.54
CA LEU A 36 -9.36 0.96 -9.09
C LEU A 36 -10.35 1.83 -8.33
N PHE A 37 -10.53 3.10 -8.72
CA PHE A 37 -11.51 3.99 -8.09
C PHE A 37 -12.96 3.51 -8.31
N LYS A 38 -13.26 2.95 -9.48
CA LYS A 38 -14.58 2.38 -9.78
C LYS A 38 -14.86 1.17 -8.89
N LEU A 39 -13.91 0.23 -8.78
CA LEU A 39 -14.05 -0.96 -7.93
C LEU A 39 -14.15 -0.61 -6.44
N ALA A 40 -13.39 0.39 -5.99
CA ALA A 40 -13.47 0.85 -4.61
C ALA A 40 -14.89 1.35 -4.26
N GLY A 41 -15.65 1.87 -5.24
CA GLY A 41 -17.03 2.29 -5.03
C GLY A 41 -17.18 3.34 -3.92
N GLY A 42 -16.15 4.18 -3.75
CA GLY A 42 -16.10 5.17 -2.67
C GLY A 42 -15.76 4.61 -1.29
N ARG A 43 -15.29 3.36 -1.17
CA ARG A 43 -14.90 2.74 0.10
C ARG A 43 -13.39 2.57 0.24
N CYS A 44 -12.92 2.65 1.47
CA CYS A 44 -11.54 2.37 1.83
C CYS A 44 -11.30 0.86 1.95
N ALA A 45 -10.29 0.33 1.27
CA ALA A 45 -9.96 -1.09 1.26
C ALA A 45 -9.62 -1.66 2.65
N TYR A 46 -9.05 -0.85 3.55
CA TYR A 46 -8.71 -1.29 4.90
C TYR A 46 -9.88 -1.23 5.90
N THR A 47 -10.80 -0.28 5.74
CA THR A 47 -11.83 -0.02 6.75
C THR A 47 -13.23 -0.40 6.31
N GLY A 48 -13.44 -0.63 5.01
CA GLY A 48 -14.74 -0.87 4.39
C GLY A 48 -15.69 0.34 4.40
N ARG A 49 -15.32 1.45 5.05
CA ARG A 49 -16.18 2.63 5.18
C ARG A 49 -16.17 3.48 3.92
N PHE A 50 -17.31 4.12 3.65
CA PHE A 50 -17.41 5.15 2.62
C PHE A 50 -16.55 6.37 2.96
N SER A 51 -15.96 6.96 1.93
CA SER A 51 -15.08 8.11 2.05
C SER A 51 -15.10 8.98 0.81
N ASN A 52 -15.10 10.29 1.06
CA ASN A 52 -14.93 11.30 0.02
C ASN A 52 -13.45 11.64 -0.21
N ASP A 53 -12.52 11.11 0.59
CA ASP A 53 -11.10 11.45 0.56
C ASP A 53 -10.22 10.20 0.44
N LEU A 54 -10.21 9.67 -0.78
CA LEU A 54 -9.51 8.43 -1.15
C LEU A 54 -8.25 8.72 -1.97
N SER A 55 -7.23 7.90 -1.76
CA SER A 55 -5.93 7.91 -2.44
C SER A 55 -5.53 6.51 -2.88
N LEU A 56 -4.59 6.44 -3.82
CA LEU A 56 -3.87 5.20 -4.14
C LEU A 56 -2.89 4.89 -3.02
N GLU A 57 -2.83 3.64 -2.58
CA GLU A 57 -1.86 3.14 -1.62
C GLU A 57 -1.07 2.00 -2.21
N HIS A 58 0.24 2.04 -1.99
CA HIS A 58 1.18 1.01 -2.38
C HIS A 58 1.35 0.04 -1.23
N VAL A 59 0.89 -1.19 -1.45
CA VAL A 59 0.89 -2.28 -0.47
C VAL A 59 2.33 -2.54 0.00
N ILE A 60 3.23 -2.77 -0.96
CA ILE A 60 4.67 -2.66 -0.78
C ILE A 60 5.06 -1.20 -1.06
N PRO A 61 5.57 -0.46 -0.07
CA PRO A 61 5.90 0.95 -0.26
C PRO A 61 7.05 1.14 -1.24
N MET A 62 7.01 2.22 -2.04
CA MET A 62 8.07 2.55 -3.01
C MET A 62 9.46 2.72 -2.36
N SER A 63 9.51 3.19 -1.11
CA SER A 63 10.77 3.31 -0.37
C SER A 63 11.44 1.97 -0.06
N ALA A 64 10.69 0.87 -0.16
CA ALA A 64 11.17 -0.50 -0.04
C ALA A 64 11.27 -1.21 -1.40
N GLY A 65 11.23 -0.46 -2.51
CA GLY A 65 11.32 -1.01 -3.87
C GLY A 65 9.98 -1.45 -4.47
N GLY A 66 8.85 -1.20 -3.79
CA GLY A 66 7.53 -1.54 -4.31
C GLY A 66 7.20 -0.83 -5.63
N ALA A 67 6.81 -1.61 -6.63
CA ALA A 67 6.54 -1.09 -7.98
C ALA A 67 5.24 -0.27 -8.04
N ASN A 68 5.19 0.69 -8.97
CA ASN A 68 3.97 1.43 -9.31
C ASN A 68 3.19 0.66 -10.37
N THR A 69 2.51 -0.41 -9.95
CA THR A 69 1.75 -1.31 -10.82
C THR A 69 0.35 -1.57 -10.24
N ILE A 70 -0.62 -1.99 -11.07
CA ILE A 70 -1.96 -2.35 -10.59
C ILE A 70 -1.95 -3.51 -9.56
N GLY A 71 -0.95 -4.38 -9.63
CA GLY A 71 -0.76 -5.50 -8.70
C GLY A 71 -0.20 -5.11 -7.33
N ASN A 72 0.21 -3.86 -7.14
CA ASN A 72 0.72 -3.34 -5.87
C ASN A 72 -0.15 -2.21 -5.28
N ILE A 73 -1.30 -1.91 -5.89
CA ILE A 73 -2.11 -0.73 -5.53
C ILE A 73 -3.53 -1.09 -5.09
N ILE A 74 -3.94 -0.47 -3.99
CA ILE A 74 -5.33 -0.43 -3.50
C ILE A 74 -5.79 1.01 -3.29
N VAL A 75 -7.09 1.19 -2.99
CA VAL A 75 -7.69 2.50 -2.73
C VAL A 75 -8.08 2.59 -1.26
N VAL A 76 -7.58 3.61 -0.57
CA VAL A 76 -7.79 3.79 0.88
C VAL A 76 -8.00 5.28 1.20
N ASP A 77 -8.52 5.56 2.39
CA ASP A 77 -8.58 6.92 2.92
C ASP A 77 -7.20 7.57 2.96
N VAL A 78 -7.10 8.84 2.61
CA VAL A 78 -5.84 9.60 2.75
C VAL A 78 -5.32 9.55 4.19
N SER A 79 -6.21 9.69 5.18
CA SER A 79 -5.84 9.63 6.60
C SER A 79 -5.32 8.26 7.03
N VAL A 80 -5.86 7.17 6.46
CA VAL A 80 -5.41 5.80 6.75
C VAL A 80 -4.10 5.52 6.04
N ASN A 81 -3.95 5.95 4.77
CA ASN A 81 -2.70 5.87 4.01
C ASN A 81 -1.54 6.56 4.76
N ARG A 82 -1.78 7.78 5.25
CA ARG A 82 -0.80 8.52 6.08
C ARG A 82 -0.44 7.80 7.38
N LYS A 83 -1.40 7.11 8.01
CA LYS A 83 -1.12 6.29 9.20
C LYS A 83 -0.27 5.08 8.84
N LYS A 84 -0.53 4.40 7.73
CA LYS A 84 0.28 3.28 7.24
C LYS A 84 1.72 3.74 6.98
N ASN A 85 1.87 4.87 6.29
CA ASN A 85 3.17 5.43 5.93
C ASN A 85 4.03 4.39 5.19
N ASN A 86 5.24 4.14 5.66
CA ASN A 86 6.17 3.15 5.11
C ASN A 86 6.08 1.78 5.80
N ARG A 87 5.13 1.58 6.73
CA ARG A 87 4.98 0.30 7.43
C ARG A 87 4.57 -0.82 6.48
N SER A 88 4.82 -2.06 6.88
CA SER A 88 4.38 -3.21 6.10
C SER A 88 2.85 -3.32 6.10
N PHE A 89 2.31 -3.77 4.97
CA PHE A 89 0.87 -3.99 4.80
C PHE A 89 0.31 -4.93 5.89
N LEU A 90 1.00 -6.05 6.14
CA LEU A 90 0.59 -7.04 7.13
C LEU A 90 0.65 -6.49 8.55
N GLU A 91 1.75 -5.84 8.97
CA GLU A 91 1.82 -5.22 10.31
C GLU A 91 0.74 -4.16 10.49
N PHE A 92 0.51 -3.35 9.47
CA PHE A 92 -0.44 -2.25 9.56
C PHE A 92 -1.86 -2.78 9.80
N ILE A 93 -2.25 -3.82 9.07
CA ILE A 93 -3.56 -4.43 9.22
C ILE A 93 -3.62 -5.17 10.54
N GLU A 94 -2.74 -6.13 10.80
CA GLU A 94 -2.76 -6.96 12.01
C GLU A 94 -2.81 -6.13 13.31
N THR A 95 -2.13 -4.99 13.35
CA THR A 95 -2.07 -4.13 14.55
C THR A 95 -3.16 -3.05 14.62
N LYS A 96 -3.77 -2.64 13.50
CA LYS A 96 -4.72 -1.51 13.46
C LYS A 96 -6.13 -1.87 12.98
N TYR A 97 -6.27 -2.88 12.12
CA TYR A 97 -7.50 -3.23 11.44
C TYR A 97 -7.63 -4.75 11.34
N ASN A 98 -8.58 -5.34 12.07
CA ASN A 98 -8.89 -6.78 12.18
C ASN A 98 -8.10 -7.76 11.25
N PRO A 99 -7.23 -8.64 11.81
CA PRO A 99 -6.29 -9.49 11.04
C PRO A 99 -6.94 -10.55 10.11
N TYR A 100 -8.24 -10.82 10.23
CA TYR A 100 -8.88 -11.93 9.51
C TYR A 100 -9.24 -11.68 8.04
N ASP A 101 -8.95 -10.49 7.48
CA ASP A 101 -9.42 -10.10 6.12
C ASP A 101 -8.31 -9.67 5.14
N VAL A 102 -7.04 -10.04 5.42
CA VAL A 102 -5.92 -9.73 4.49
C VAL A 102 -5.92 -10.62 3.25
N ALA A 103 -6.38 -11.86 3.38
CA ALA A 103 -6.28 -12.85 2.31
C ALA A 103 -7.06 -12.45 1.04
N PRO A 104 -8.30 -11.92 1.11
CA PRO A 104 -9.00 -11.42 -0.07
C PRO A 104 -8.25 -10.30 -0.79
N LEU A 105 -7.65 -9.36 -0.05
CA LEU A 105 -6.86 -8.27 -0.65
C LEU A 105 -5.62 -8.82 -1.36
N VAL A 106 -4.88 -9.72 -0.72
CA VAL A 106 -3.68 -10.33 -1.31
C VAL A 106 -4.03 -11.15 -2.54
N LYS A 107 -5.13 -11.92 -2.53
CA LYS A 107 -5.63 -12.65 -3.72
C LYS A 107 -5.93 -11.72 -4.88
N LEU A 108 -6.58 -10.59 -4.60
CA LEU A 108 -6.93 -9.60 -5.62
C LEU A 108 -5.70 -8.88 -6.17
N LEU A 109 -4.70 -8.58 -5.35
CA LEU A 109 -3.42 -8.03 -5.79
C LEU A 109 -2.64 -9.03 -6.65
N ALA A 110 -2.58 -10.29 -6.22
CA ALA A 110 -1.96 -11.37 -6.98
C ALA A 110 -2.61 -11.52 -8.37
N ALA A 111 -3.94 -11.57 -8.43
CA ALA A 111 -4.67 -11.66 -9.69
C ALA A 111 -4.42 -10.46 -10.61
N ARG A 112 -4.39 -9.23 -10.08
CA ARG A 112 -4.12 -8.01 -10.86
C ARG A 112 -2.68 -7.93 -11.36
N GLY A 113 -1.73 -8.37 -10.54
CA GLY A 113 -0.31 -8.38 -10.89
C GLY A 113 0.11 -9.58 -11.73
N ASN A 114 -0.82 -10.47 -12.09
CA ASN A 114 -0.51 -11.76 -12.71
C ASN A 114 0.56 -12.54 -11.93
N ARG A 115 0.37 -12.63 -10.61
CA ARG A 115 1.28 -13.29 -9.67
C ARG A 115 0.61 -14.46 -9.00
N ASP A 116 1.43 -15.43 -8.60
CA ASP A 116 1.00 -16.47 -7.68
C ASP A 116 0.65 -15.88 -6.32
N TYR A 117 -0.45 -16.36 -5.73
CA TYR A 117 -0.93 -15.88 -4.43
C TYR A 117 0.06 -16.20 -3.31
N ALA A 118 0.57 -17.43 -3.26
CA ALA A 118 1.50 -17.83 -2.20
C ALA A 118 2.81 -17.04 -2.31
N GLY A 119 3.36 -16.91 -3.52
CA GLY A 119 4.57 -16.12 -3.75
C GLY A 119 4.42 -14.63 -3.40
N LEU A 120 3.27 -14.01 -3.65
CA LEU A 120 3.02 -12.64 -3.18
C LEU A 120 2.87 -12.58 -1.66
N TYR A 121 2.17 -13.55 -1.06
CA TYR A 121 1.99 -13.59 0.39
C TYR A 121 3.32 -13.76 1.13
N ASP A 122 4.20 -14.62 0.64
CA ASP A 122 5.54 -14.85 1.18
C ASP A 122 6.39 -13.58 1.13
N GLU A 123 6.37 -12.84 0.01
CA GLU A 123 7.07 -11.55 -0.10
C GLU A 123 6.56 -10.53 0.93
N LEU A 124 5.25 -10.40 1.08
CA LEU A 124 4.66 -9.48 2.05
C LEU A 124 5.03 -9.87 3.49
N TYR A 125 5.09 -11.18 3.77
CA TYR A 125 5.47 -11.71 5.07
C TYR A 125 6.95 -11.47 5.38
N GLU A 126 7.85 -11.73 4.44
CA GLU A 126 9.28 -11.46 4.64
C GLU A 126 9.54 -9.95 4.81
N PHE A 127 8.88 -9.10 4.02
CA PHE A 127 8.97 -7.65 4.21
C PHE A 127 8.50 -7.22 5.61
N GLN A 128 7.38 -7.77 6.10
CA GLN A 128 6.92 -7.53 7.46
C GLN A 128 7.96 -7.96 8.50
N ARG A 129 8.51 -9.16 8.34
CA ARG A 129 9.51 -9.73 9.25
C ARG A 129 10.76 -8.84 9.33
N GLU A 130 11.27 -8.39 8.19
CA GLU A 130 12.44 -7.54 8.10
C GLU A 130 12.22 -6.17 8.76
N GLU A 131 11.11 -5.50 8.46
CA GLU A 131 10.77 -4.19 9.03
C GLU A 131 10.59 -4.25 10.55
N CYS A 132 9.87 -5.26 11.05
CA CYS A 132 9.68 -5.47 12.49
C CYS A 132 11.03 -5.71 13.19
N ASN A 133 11.88 -6.57 12.62
CA ASN A 133 13.21 -6.83 13.17
C ASN A 133 14.11 -5.59 13.16
N ALA A 134 14.09 -4.81 12.08
CA ALA A 134 14.85 -3.57 11.98
C ALA A 134 14.41 -2.54 13.03
N TRP A 135 13.10 -2.45 13.30
CA TRP A 135 12.57 -1.59 14.35
C TRP A 135 13.11 -1.98 15.74
N TYR A 136 13.05 -3.26 16.09
CA TYR A 136 13.57 -3.74 17.37
C TYR A 136 15.07 -3.49 17.53
N ARG A 137 15.87 -3.73 16.49
CA ARG A 137 17.32 -3.45 16.53
C ARG A 137 17.60 -1.97 16.85
N ARG A 138 16.92 -1.05 16.16
CA ARG A 138 17.05 0.40 16.42
C ARG A 138 16.65 0.79 17.84
N LEU A 139 15.63 0.14 18.40
CA LEU A 139 15.20 0.38 19.79
C LEU A 139 16.30 -0.04 20.77
N MET A 140 16.87 -1.23 20.58
CA MET A 140 17.94 -1.75 21.43
C MET A 140 19.20 -0.87 21.35
N ASP A 141 19.56 -0.37 20.17
CA ASP A 141 20.72 0.50 20.00
C ASP A 141 20.54 1.85 20.72
N LYS A 142 19.34 2.44 20.66
CA LYS A 142 19.01 3.67 21.40
C LYS A 142 19.09 3.47 22.91
N GLN A 143 18.60 2.34 23.41
CA GLN A 143 18.67 2.02 24.83
C GLN A 143 20.11 1.86 25.31
N LYS A 144 20.98 1.22 24.51
CA LYS A 144 22.41 1.14 24.80
C LYS A 144 23.08 2.51 24.84
N GLN A 145 22.77 3.39 23.88
CA GLN A 145 23.34 4.75 23.83
C GLN A 145 22.89 5.63 24.99
N ALA A 146 21.68 5.43 25.52
CA ALA A 146 21.17 6.18 26.67
C ALA A 146 21.68 5.67 28.03
N ALA A 147 22.34 4.51 28.05
CA ALA A 147 22.89 3.89 29.26
C ALA A 147 24.40 4.17 29.44
N VAL A 148 25.01 4.93 28.53
CA VAL A 148 26.40 5.43 28.55
C VAL A 148 26.37 6.91 28.86
#